data_AF-A0A851RJ82-F1
#
_entry.id   AF-A0A851RJ82-F1
#
_cell.length_a   1.000
_cell.length_b   1.000
_cell.length_c   1.000
_cell.angle_alpha   90.00
_cell.angle_beta   90.00
_cell.angle_gamma   90.00
#
_symmetry.space_group_name_H-M   'P 1'
#
loop_
_entity.id
_entity.type
_entity.pdbx_description
1 polymer ?
#
loop_
_entity_poly.entity_id
_entity_poly.type
_entity_poly.pdbx_seq_one_letter_code
_entity_poly.pdbx_strand_id
1 'polypeptide(L)' 'KLCPLCDEAKEVLEPYKRRFVLQEVDITLPENSAWYDKYKYDIPVFHLNGKFLMKHRVDIQKFEDRLRKLELLIE' A
#
# COMPACT_ATOMS: atom_id res chain seq x y z
N LYS A 1 3.06 -0.57 -17.03
CA LYS A 1 4.22 0.24 -16.59
C LYS A 1 4.97 -0.60 -15.57
N LEU A 2 6.23 -0.99 -15.80
CA LEU A 2 6.98 -1.81 -14.83
C LEU A 2 7.54 -0.89 -13.74
N CYS A 3 7.05 -1.03 -12.52
CA CYS A 3 7.67 -0.41 -11.37
C CYS A 3 8.21 -1.55 -10.49
N PRO A 4 9.53 -1.83 -10.54
CA PRO A 4 10.09 -2.98 -9.85
C PRO A 4 9.84 -2.92 -8.33
N LEU A 5 9.78 -1.72 -7.75
CA LEU A 5 9.43 -1.53 -6.34
C LEU A 5 7.97 -1.88 -6.03
N CYS A 6 7.04 -1.61 -6.96
CA CYS A 6 5.65 -2.03 -6.80
C CYS A 6 5.52 -3.56 -6.89
N ASP A 7 6.27 -4.20 -7.78
CA ASP A 7 6.26 -5.65 -7.95
C ASP A 7 6.82 -6.33 -6.69
N GLU A 8 8.00 -5.90 -6.21
CA GLU A 8 8.59 -6.36 -4.95
C GLU A 8 7.62 -6.20 -3.77
N ALA A 9 6.95 -5.06 -3.68
CA ALA A 9 5.99 -4.83 -2.61
C ALA A 9 4.77 -5.77 -2.68
N LYS A 10 4.29 -6.12 -3.88
CA LYS A 10 3.20 -7.09 -4.04
C LYS A 10 3.64 -8.47 -3.59
N GLU A 11 4.86 -8.89 -3.93
CA GLU A 11 5.42 -10.17 -3.50
C GLU A 11 5.53 -10.26 -1.97
N VAL A 12 6.02 -9.19 -1.33
CA VAL A 12 6.12 -9.10 0.13
C VAL A 12 4.74 -9.15 0.81
N LEU A 13 3.71 -8.58 0.18
CA LEU A 13 2.33 -8.60 0.68
C LEU A 13 1.54 -9.87 0.29
N GLU A 14 2.05 -10.70 -0.62
CA GLU A 14 1.41 -11.93 -1.09
C GLU A 14 0.90 -12.84 0.06
N PRO A 15 1.71 -13.13 1.10
CA PRO A 15 1.28 -14.00 2.20
C PRO A 15 0.12 -13.41 3.00
N TYR A 16 -0.02 -12.08 2.98
CA TYR A 16 -1.01 -11.34 3.76
C TYR A 16 -2.30 -11.06 2.99
N LYS A 17 -2.36 -11.36 1.68
CA LYS A 17 -3.53 -11.06 0.81
C LYS A 17 -4.87 -11.58 1.32
N ARG A 18 -4.89 -12.58 2.21
CA ARG A 18 -6.13 -13.10 2.81
C ARG A 18 -6.64 -12.28 3.99
N ARG A 19 -5.80 -11.40 4.56
CA ARG A 19 -6.11 -10.59 5.76
C ARG A 19 -6.55 -9.16 5.43
N PHE A 20 -6.39 -8.73 4.19
CA PHE A 20 -6.78 -7.40 3.74
C PHE A 20 -7.22 -7.44 2.27
N VAL A 21 -7.95 -6.41 1.85
CA VAL A 21 -8.30 -6.22 0.45
C VAL A 21 -7.28 -5.26 -0.17
N LEU A 22 -6.51 -5.74 -1.15
CA LEU A 22 -5.58 -4.89 -1.90
C LEU A 22 -6.35 -4.10 -2.95
N GLN A 23 -6.34 -2.78 -2.83
CA GLN A 23 -6.82 -1.88 -3.89
C GLN A 23 -5.62 -1.26 -4.59
N GLU A 24 -5.45 -1.59 -5.87
CA GLU A 24 -4.42 -0.98 -6.70
C GLU A 24 -4.92 0.32 -7.31
N VAL A 25 -4.17 1.40 -7.12
CA VAL A 25 -4.47 2.72 -7.72
C VAL A 25 -3.36 3.05 -8.69
N ASP A 26 -3.67 3.05 -9.99
CA ASP A 26 -2.73 3.52 -11.01
C ASP A 26 -2.71 5.05 -11.02
N ILE A 27 -1.69 5.62 -10.38
CA ILE A 27 -1.48 7.06 -10.33
C ILE A 27 -1.20 7.68 -11.70
N THR A 28 -0.93 6.88 -12.74
CA THR A 28 -0.59 7.39 -14.07
C THR A 28 -1.82 7.68 -14.92
N LEU A 29 -3.00 7.28 -14.45
CA LEU A 29 -4.27 7.63 -15.07
C LEU A 29 -4.60 9.11 -14.79
N PRO A 30 -5.19 9.83 -15.76
CA PRO A 30 -5.52 11.25 -15.61
C PRO A 30 -6.49 11.51 -14.44
N GLU A 31 -7.38 10.57 -14.15
CA GLU A 31 -8.32 10.60 -13.01
C GLU A 31 -7.59 10.62 -11.65
N ASN A 32 -6.36 10.10 -11.59
CA ASN A 32 -5.53 10.03 -10.39
C ASN A 32 -4.38 11.06 -10.41
N SER A 33 -4.45 12.09 -11.26
CA SER A 33 -3.42 13.13 -11.39
C SER A 33 -3.03 13.76 -10.04
N ALA A 34 -3.99 13.95 -9.13
CA ALA A 34 -3.72 14.42 -7.76
C ALA A 34 -2.78 13.48 -6.97
N TRP A 35 -2.92 12.16 -7.14
CA TRP A 35 -2.02 11.18 -6.53
C TRP A 35 -0.67 11.16 -7.23
N TYR A 36 -0.63 11.33 -8.55
CA TYR A 36 0.61 11.45 -9.30
C TYR A 36 1.47 12.60 -8.79
N ASP A 37 0.89 13.80 -8.70
CA ASP A 37 1.65 14.97 -8.25
C ASP A 37 2.13 14.85 -6.81
N LYS A 38 1.35 14.17 -5.97
CA LYS A 38 1.69 13.95 -4.57
C LYS A 38 2.77 12.88 -4.37
N TYR A 39 2.75 11.80 -5.16
CA TYR A 39 3.52 10.58 -4.86
C TYR A 39 4.40 10.06 -5.99
N LYS A 40 4.51 10.72 -7.15
CA LYS A 40 5.34 10.25 -8.29
C LYS A 40 6.78 9.88 -7.94
N TYR A 41 7.36 10.48 -6.90
CA TYR A 41 8.73 10.19 -6.41
C TYR A 41 8.76 9.30 -5.15
N ASP A 42 7.58 8.97 -4.62
CA ASP A 42 7.40 8.25 -3.36
C ASP A 42 6.79 6.85 -3.54
N ILE A 43 6.46 6.45 -4.77
CA ILE A 43 5.90 5.12 -5.06
C ILE A 43 6.88 3.98 -4.74
N PRO A 44 6.37 2.80 -4.33
CA PRO A 44 4.97 2.53 -3.98
C PRO A 44 4.56 3.18 -2.65
N VAL A 45 3.32 3.66 -2.58
CA VAL A 45 2.72 4.23 -1.36
C VAL A 45 1.56 3.35 -0.91
N PHE A 46 1.50 3.08 0.40
CA PHE A 46 0.49 2.23 1.00
C PHE A 46 -0.38 3.03 1.96
N HIS A 47 -1.69 2.94 1.75
CA HIS A 47 -2.69 3.39 2.70
C HIS A 47 -3.43 2.18 3.25
N LEU A 48 -3.64 2.15 4.56
CA LEU A 48 -4.42 1.11 5.22
C LEU A 48 -5.62 1.78 5.90
N ASN A 49 -6.83 1.36 5.49
CA ASN A 49 -8.10 1.97 5.90
C ASN A 49 -8.11 3.50 5.68
N GLY A 50 -7.68 3.94 4.49
CA GLY A 50 -7.61 5.36 4.10
C GLY A 50 -6.50 6.18 4.77
N LYS A 51 -5.71 5.60 5.68
CA LYS A 51 -4.61 6.30 6.37
C LYS A 51 -3.27 5.89 5.80
N PHE A 52 -2.38 6.86 5.59
CA PHE A 52 -1.01 6.60 5.14
C PHE A 52 -0.29 5.67 6.12
N LEU A 53 0.32 4.62 5.60
CA LEU A 53 1.03 3.62 6.38
C LEU A 53 2.54 3.70 6.13
N MET A 54 2.95 3.61 4.87
CA MET A 54 4.36 3.54 4.46
C MET A 54 4.52 3.87 2.97
N LYS A 55 5.77 4.12 2.56
CA LYS A 55 6.17 4.42 1.18
C LYS A 55 7.54 3.83 0.85
N HIS A 56 7.89 3.79 -0.44
CA HIS A 56 9.14 3.24 -1.01
C HIS A 56 9.37 1.74 -0.81
N ARG A 57 9.20 1.22 0.40
CA ARG A 57 9.36 -0.21 0.74
C ARG A 57 8.28 -0.65 1.72
N VAL A 58 7.98 -1.95 1.67
CA VAL A 58 7.06 -2.57 2.62
C VAL A 58 7.81 -2.88 3.91
N ASP A 59 7.39 -2.23 4.99
CA ASP A 59 7.78 -2.56 6.35
C ASP A 59 6.75 -3.54 6.93
N ILE A 60 7.09 -4.83 6.91
CA ILE A 60 6.22 -5.91 7.39
C ILE A 60 5.90 -5.75 8.88
N GLN A 61 6.85 -5.32 9.71
CA GLN A 61 6.60 -5.16 11.15
C GLN A 61 5.54 -4.08 11.38
N LYS A 62 5.72 -2.91 10.75
CA LYS A 62 4.75 -1.82 10.84
C LYS A 62 3.39 -2.18 10.24
N PHE A 63 3.40 -2.94 9.15
CA PHE A 63 2.19 -3.43 8.50
C PHE A 63 1.41 -4.36 9.43
N GLU A 64 2.06 -5.39 9.97
CA GLU A 64 1.44 -6.35 10.88
C GLU A 64 0.91 -5.68 12.15
N ASP A 65 1.68 -4.78 12.76
CA ASP A 65 1.23 -4.07 13.96
C ASP A 65 0.01 -3.22 13.69
N ARG A 66 -0.07 -2.60 12.51
CA ARG A 66 -1.25 -1.82 12.13
C ARG A 66 -2.44 -2.71 11.79
N LEU A 67 -2.19 -3.82 11.10
CA LEU A 67 -3.22 -4.78 10.72
C LEU A 67 -3.84 -5.43 11.97
N ARG A 68 -3.02 -5.92 12.91
CA ARG A 68 -3.48 -6.46 14.19
C ARG A 68 -4.30 -5.45 14.98
N LYS A 69 -3.87 -4.18 15.03
CA LYS A 69 -4.64 -3.12 15.70
C LYS A 69 -6.00 -2.90 15.06
N LEU A 70 -6.14 -3.03 13.74
CA LEU A 70 -7.42 -2.88 13.06
C LEU A 70 -8.32 -4.11 13.26
N GLU A 71 -7.76 -5.31 13.22
CA GLU A 71 -8.47 -6.56 13.51
C GLU A 71 -9.07 -6.55 14.93
N LEU A 72 -8.31 -6.09 15.93
CA LEU A 72 -8.76 -5.97 17.32
C LEU A 72 -9.79 -4.86 17.58
N LEU A 73 -9.93 -3.89 16.67
CA LEU A 73 -10.91 -2.80 16.81
C LEU A 73 -12.30 -3.17 16.25
N ILE A 74 -12.39 -4.32 15.59
CA ILE A 74 -13.64 -4.86 15.00
C ILE A 74 -14.27 -5.92 15.94
N GLU A 75 -13.57 -6.31 17.00
CA GLU A 75 -14.03 -7.19 18.09
C GLU A 75 -14.60 -6.37 19.25
#